data_AF-A0A958BB76-F1
#
_entry.id   AF-A0A958BB76-F1
#
_cell.length_a   1.000
_cell.length_b   1.000
_cell.length_c   1.000
_cell.angle_alpha   90.00
_cell.angle_beta   90.00
_cell.angle_gamma   90.00
#
_symmetry.space_group_name_H-M   'P 1'
#
loop_
_entity.id
_entity.type
_entity.pdbx_description
1 polymer ?
#
loop_
_entity_poly.entity_id
_entity_poly.type
_entity_poly.pdbx_seq_one_letter_code
_entity_poly.pdbx_strand_id
1 'polypeptide(L)' 'MQGLQGKNVLITGSTSGIGQAIAVRFAAEGAHV' A
#
# COMPACT_ATOMS: atom_id res chain seq x y z
N MET A 1 11.08 8.21 -4.37
CA MET A 1 11.82 7.46 -3.33
C MET A 1 11.04 6.18 -3.06
N GLN A 2 11.68 5.01 -3.08
CA GLN A 2 11.05 3.71 -2.80
C GLN A 2 11.23 3.37 -1.31
N GLY A 3 10.48 4.05 -0.44
CA GLY A 3 10.66 3.96 1.01
C GLY A 3 10.18 2.63 1.62
N LEU A 4 9.34 1.88 0.90
CA LEU A 4 8.67 0.69 1.41
C LEU A 4 9.08 -0.61 0.69
N GLN A 5 10.15 -0.58 -0.12
CA GLN A 5 10.60 -1.73 -0.90
C GLN A 5 10.79 -2.98 -0.02
N GLY A 6 10.07 -4.05 -0.36
CA GLY A 6 10.18 -5.35 0.31
C GLY A 6 9.51 -5.43 1.69
N LYS A 7 8.76 -4.40 2.11
CA LYS A 7 7.95 -4.45 3.34
C LYS A 7 6.60 -5.12 3.06
N ASN A 8 6.14 -5.97 3.98
CA ASN A 8 4.78 -6.48 3.97
C ASN A 8 3.88 -5.54 4.76
N VAL A 9 2.73 -5.14 4.20
CA VAL A 9 1.78 -4.23 4.84
C VAL A 9 0.38 -4.81 4.75
N LEU A 10 -0.31 -4.92 5.88
CA LEU A 10 -1.73 -5.29 5.91
C LEU A 10 -2.57 -4.01 6.00
N ILE A 11 -3.51 -3.84 5.07
CA ILE A 11 -4.47 -2.73 5.07
C ILE A 11 -5.89 -3.28 5.15
N THR A 12 -6.65 -2.85 6.15
CA THR A 12 -8.08 -3.15 6.28
C THR A 12 -8.92 -2.10 5.55
N GLY A 13 -10.10 -2.49 5.03
CA GLY A 13 -10.97 -1.56 4.31
C GLY A 13 -10.39 -1.05 2.97
N SER A 14 -9.53 -1.82 2.33
CA SER A 14 -8.83 -1.46 1.08
C SER A 14 -9.65 -1.63 -0.20
N THR A 15 -10.94 -1.99 -0.08
CA THR A 15 -11.81 -2.27 -1.25
C THR A 15 -12.33 -1.01 -1.94
N SER A 16 -12.29 0.16 -1.28
CA SER A 16 -12.69 1.43 -1.89
C SER A 16 -12.14 2.66 -1.15
N GLY A 17 -12.29 3.84 -1.76
CA GLY A 17 -12.02 5.13 -1.12
C GLY A 17 -10.58 5.28 -0.62
N ILE A 18 -10.45 5.75 0.63
CA ILE A 18 -9.15 6.06 1.24
C ILE A 18 -8.29 4.79 1.38
N GLY A 19 -8.86 3.68 1.82
CA GLY A 19 -8.11 2.43 2.00
C GLY A 19 -7.51 1.92 0.69
N GLN A 20 -8.28 2.00 -0.41
CA GLN A 20 -7.77 1.65 -1.75
C GLN A 20 -6.66 2.59 -2.20
N ALA A 21 -6.82 3.91 -2.00
CA ALA A 21 -5.81 4.90 -2.38
C ALA A 21 -4.48 4.68 -1.63
N ILE A 22 -4.55 4.34 -0.34
CA ILE A 22 -3.37 4.00 0.47
C ILE A 22 -2.70 2.72 -0.08
N ALA A 23 -3.47 1.67 -0.36
CA ALA A 23 -2.94 0.41 -0.88
C ALA A 23 -2.18 0.61 -2.22
N VAL A 24 -2.78 1.37 -3.14
CA VAL A 24 -2.15 1.71 -4.43
C VAL A 24 -0.85 2.50 -4.20
N ARG A 25 -0.88 3.49 -3.30
CA ARG A 25 0.31 4.30 -3.01
C ARG A 25 1.43 3.46 -2.39
N PHE A 26 1.11 2.55 -1.47
CA PHE A 26 2.10 1.70 -0.80
C PHE A 26 2.72 0.69 -1.76
N ALA A 27 1.92 0.08 -2.64
CA ALA A 27 2.43 -0.78 -3.71
C ALA A 27 3.38 -0.01 -4.64
N ALA A 28 3.05 1.24 -5.00
CA ALA A 28 3.93 2.10 -5.80
C ALA A 28 5.26 2.47 -5.10
N GLU A 29 5.30 2.41 -3.76
CA GLU A 29 6.51 2.60 -2.97
C GLU A 29 7.32 1.31 -2.74
N GLY A 30 6.86 0.18 -3.30
CA GLY A 30 7.56 -1.11 -3.29
C GLY A 30 7.12 -2.08 -2.19
N ALA A 31 6.04 -1.77 -1.48
CA ALA A 31 5.48 -2.67 -0.48
C ALA A 31 4.76 -3.86 -1.15
N HIS A 32 4.75 -4.99 -0.47
CA HIS A 32 3.81 -6.06 -0.69
C HIS A 32 2.59 -5.81 0.22
N VAL A 33 1.51 -5.38 -0.41
CA VAL A 33 0.28 -4.90 0.24
C VAL A 33 -0.82 -5.95 0.15
#